data_AF-A0AAE4HCV5-F1
#
_entry.id   AF-A0AAE4HCV5-F1
#
_cell.length_a   1.000
_cell.length_b   1.000
_cell.length_c   1.000
_cell.angle_alpha   90.00
_cell.angle_beta   90.00
_cell.angle_gamma   90.00
#
_symmetry.space_group_name_H-M   'P 1'
#
loop_
_entity.id
_entity.type
_entity.pdbx_description
1 polymer ?
#
loop_
_entity_poly.entity_id
_entity_poly.type
_entity_poly.pdbx_seq_one_letter_code
_entity_poly.pdbx_strand_id
1 'polypeptide(L)'
;MPVPAKHTVPAGASSPAREPLPGAGDLVTAAEVAYPAPHHYRDDIGVQALEVALSARPAEAPLAIQVRLPFCRHACRFCASQCVSVRSSRQADSYLTRLDREMVLVRRRLDGLPPVSRLHWGGTPPAFLTLEQMSDLFDRLDARLGLSGDRERDFSIDLDPREADMLTLRHLQALGFNRLNLGVQELDPRVQQAINRVQPRALTESLVDEADRLGFRELTMSLMLGLPFQTPQGLVDTLEQVIGMVPARIRLYRYRHRPAHHPAQRAIHHGWLPDAATRQQLLAEARVRLDAAGYVHIGLGLYTRRNDPLAQARASGALGHGPLGFTRGQAGDLLGLGVNAISRIGDLWVRNADTLAAYESALDNSRLPTARGTRLTADERRHRETLLCGRGIDPAGLPPSPHLERLHAEGVIEMTTEGVSLTAEGHWRLPYILEALALP
;
A
#
# COMPACT_ATOMS: atom_id res chain seq x y z
N MET A 1 35.09 57.52 34.72
CA MET A 1 34.52 57.30 33.37
C MET A 1 34.75 55.85 32.97
N PRO A 2 33.68 55.05 32.83
CA PRO A 2 33.76 53.81 32.07
C PRO A 2 32.82 53.81 30.84
N VAL A 3 33.31 53.14 29.80
CA VAL A 3 32.84 53.05 28.41
C VAL A 3 31.46 52.36 28.31
N PRO A 4 30.58 52.75 27.35
CA PRO A 4 29.25 52.13 27.23
C PRO A 4 29.34 50.71 26.67
N ALA A 5 28.55 49.81 27.26
CA ALA A 5 28.45 48.41 26.86
C ALA A 5 27.81 48.26 25.47
N LYS A 6 28.48 47.52 24.59
CA LYS A 6 27.94 47.07 23.31
C LYS A 6 26.82 46.06 23.56
N HIS A 7 25.60 46.41 23.15
CA HIS A 7 24.52 45.42 22.98
C HIS A 7 24.89 44.44 21.87
N THR A 8 25.14 43.20 22.25
CA THR A 8 25.20 42.06 21.35
C THR A 8 23.81 41.41 21.32
N VAL A 9 23.23 41.35 20.13
CA VAL A 9 21.99 40.61 19.85
C VAL A 9 22.32 39.11 19.95
N PRO A 10 21.59 38.30 20.75
CA PRO A 10 21.85 36.88 20.80
C PRO A 10 21.41 36.23 19.48
N ALA A 11 22.30 35.43 18.92
CA ALA A 11 22.07 34.62 17.73
C ALA A 11 20.80 33.77 17.92
N GLY A 12 19.90 33.84 16.94
CA GLY A 12 18.64 33.12 16.93
C GLY A 12 18.88 31.62 17.09
N ALA A 13 18.27 31.05 18.13
CA ALA A 13 18.17 29.61 18.28
C ALA A 13 17.49 29.03 17.03
N SER A 14 18.22 28.18 16.31
CA SER A 14 17.64 27.34 15.27
C SER A 14 16.50 26.54 15.89
N SER A 15 15.27 26.79 15.46
CA SER A 15 14.13 25.96 15.86
C SER A 15 14.45 24.50 15.52
N PRO A 16 14.24 23.56 16.45
CA PRO A 16 14.42 22.15 16.14
C PRO A 16 13.47 21.79 15.00
N ALA A 17 13.98 21.06 14.00
CA ALA A 17 13.17 20.50 12.94
C ALA A 17 12.00 19.74 13.57
N ARG A 18 10.80 20.32 13.49
CA ARG A 18 9.59 19.76 14.10
C ARG A 18 9.30 18.42 13.43
N GLU A 19 9.12 17.39 14.26
CA GLU A 19 8.71 16.05 13.85
C GLU A 19 7.43 16.15 12.98
N PRO A 20 7.36 15.47 11.83
CA PRO A 20 6.17 15.50 11.00
C PRO A 20 4.98 14.87 11.73
N LEU A 21 3.78 15.40 11.47
CA LEU A 21 2.52 15.00 12.08
C LEU A 21 2.34 13.47 12.16
N PRO A 22 1.81 12.95 13.28
CA PRO A 22 1.58 11.52 13.45
C PRO A 22 0.35 11.07 12.65
N GLY A 23 0.51 10.73 11.36
CA GLY A 23 -0.66 10.27 10.60
C GLY A 23 -0.45 9.76 9.16
N ALA A 24 0.63 10.18 8.48
CA ALA A 24 0.85 9.80 7.08
C ALA A 24 1.23 8.31 6.87
N GLY A 25 0.27 7.39 6.89
CA GLY A 25 0.35 6.04 6.30
C GLY A 25 1.43 5.11 6.88
N ASP A 26 1.01 4.16 7.71
CA ASP A 26 1.71 2.88 7.89
C ASP A 26 1.61 2.09 6.57
N LEU A 27 2.37 2.50 5.55
CA LEU A 27 2.29 1.90 4.21
C LEU A 27 3.04 0.57 4.23
N VAL A 28 2.30 -0.53 4.34
CA VAL A 28 2.84 -1.89 4.20
C VAL A 28 2.61 -2.44 2.79
N THR A 29 1.64 -1.90 2.06
CA THR A 29 1.33 -2.30 0.68
C THR A 29 0.90 -1.11 -0.20
N ALA A 30 1.07 -1.24 -1.52
CA ALA A 30 0.68 -0.25 -2.52
C ALA A 30 -0.84 0.07 -2.52
N ALA A 31 -1.64 -0.79 -1.89
CA ALA A 31 -3.08 -0.64 -1.71
C ALA A 31 -3.45 0.40 -0.62
N GLU A 32 -2.54 0.73 0.29
CA GLU A 32 -2.91 1.40 1.55
C GLU A 32 -2.61 2.90 1.61
N VAL A 33 -2.63 3.63 0.48
CA VAL A 33 -2.96 5.06 0.58
C VAL A 33 -4.47 5.20 0.75
N ALA A 34 -4.93 4.74 1.93
CA ALA A 34 -6.22 5.10 2.47
C ALA A 34 -6.14 6.58 2.80
N TYR A 35 -6.79 7.38 1.97
CA TYR A 35 -7.02 8.79 2.25
C TYR A 35 -8.54 9.01 2.32
N PRO A 36 -9.04 9.54 3.45
CA PRO A 36 -8.31 9.97 4.63
C PRO A 36 -7.65 8.78 5.35
N ALA A 37 -6.56 9.05 6.06
CA ALA A 37 -5.89 8.01 6.84
C ALA A 37 -6.84 7.44 7.91
N PRO A 38 -6.74 6.15 8.28
CA PRO A 38 -7.71 5.51 9.17
C PRO A 38 -7.87 6.14 10.56
N HIS A 39 -6.95 7.00 11.00
CA HIS A 39 -7.09 7.74 12.26
C HIS A 39 -8.11 8.90 12.18
N HIS A 40 -8.51 9.31 10.97
CA HIS A 40 -9.64 10.22 10.75
C HIS A 40 -10.99 9.50 10.73
N TYR A 41 -11.00 8.16 10.82
CA TYR A 41 -12.24 7.40 10.76
C TYR A 41 -12.96 7.50 12.10
N ARG A 42 -14.27 7.66 12.02
CA ARG A 42 -15.14 7.86 13.15
C ARG A 42 -16.00 6.63 13.40
N ASP A 43 -16.29 6.36 14.66
CA ASP A 43 -17.06 5.18 15.09
C ASP A 43 -18.56 5.32 14.79
N ASP A 44 -19.06 6.54 14.50
CA ASP A 44 -20.45 6.78 14.04
C ASP A 44 -20.68 6.31 12.60
N ILE A 45 -19.62 6.13 11.81
CA ILE A 45 -19.68 5.63 10.43
C ILE A 45 -19.19 4.17 10.42
N GLY A 46 -20.10 3.24 10.73
CA GLY A 46 -19.78 1.81 10.83
C GLY A 46 -20.60 0.93 9.89
N VAL A 47 -21.05 -0.21 10.42
CA VAL A 47 -21.81 -1.25 9.71
C VAL A 47 -22.99 -0.69 8.92
N GLN A 48 -23.85 0.13 9.54
CA GLN A 48 -25.06 0.62 8.89
C GLN A 48 -24.74 1.46 7.66
N ALA A 49 -23.69 2.29 7.71
CA ALA A 49 -23.26 3.09 6.58
C ALA A 49 -22.78 2.21 5.41
N LEU A 50 -22.05 1.14 5.70
CA LEU A 50 -21.60 0.19 4.68
C LEU A 50 -22.78 -0.57 4.07
N GLU A 51 -23.71 -1.08 4.87
CA GLU A 51 -24.87 -1.82 4.36
C GLU A 51 -25.73 -0.96 3.42
N VAL A 52 -26.01 0.29 3.81
CA VAL A 52 -26.73 1.25 2.97
C VAL A 52 -25.96 1.51 1.67
N ALA A 53 -24.65 1.72 1.74
CA ALA A 53 -23.84 1.99 0.56
C ALA A 53 -23.79 0.79 -0.40
N LEU A 54 -23.64 -0.43 0.12
CA LEU A 54 -23.65 -1.66 -0.70
C LEU A 54 -25.00 -1.86 -1.40
N SER A 55 -26.11 -1.64 -0.71
CA SER A 55 -27.46 -1.80 -1.30
C SER A 55 -27.83 -0.67 -2.27
N ALA A 56 -27.26 0.53 -2.11
CA ALA A 56 -27.49 1.65 -3.01
C ALA A 56 -26.56 1.68 -4.23
N ARG A 57 -25.59 0.76 -4.33
CA ARG A 57 -24.69 0.70 -5.49
C ARG A 57 -25.47 0.40 -6.78
N PRO A 58 -25.10 1.04 -7.90
CA PRO A 58 -25.59 0.61 -9.20
C PRO A 58 -25.19 -0.85 -9.45
N ALA A 59 -26.14 -1.70 -9.81
CA ALA A 59 -25.90 -3.13 -10.00
C ALA A 59 -24.76 -3.39 -11.00
N GLU A 60 -24.72 -2.66 -12.12
CA GLU A 60 -23.71 -2.82 -13.18
C GLU A 60 -22.34 -2.22 -12.84
N ALA A 61 -22.20 -1.49 -11.73
CA ALA A 61 -20.92 -0.88 -11.37
C ALA A 61 -19.88 -1.98 -11.06
N PRO A 62 -18.65 -1.91 -11.62
CA PRO A 62 -17.60 -2.85 -11.28
C PRO A 62 -17.24 -2.80 -9.80
N LEU A 63 -17.07 -3.99 -9.19
CA LEU A 63 -16.58 -4.15 -7.83
C LEU A 63 -15.24 -4.89 -7.85
N ALA A 64 -14.22 -4.29 -7.24
CA ALA A 64 -12.99 -4.99 -6.90
C ALA A 64 -13.11 -5.62 -5.50
N ILE A 65 -12.41 -6.73 -5.29
CA ILE A 65 -12.33 -7.41 -4.00
C ILE A 65 -10.89 -7.38 -3.50
N GLN A 66 -10.69 -7.00 -2.24
CA GLN A 66 -9.45 -7.23 -1.51
C GLN A 66 -9.71 -8.22 -0.38
N VAL A 67 -8.92 -9.29 -0.32
CA VAL A 67 -8.89 -10.19 0.84
C VAL A 67 -7.63 -9.90 1.63
N ARG A 68 -7.80 -9.49 2.88
CA ARG A 68 -6.71 -9.25 3.82
C ARG A 68 -6.53 -10.45 4.73
N LEU A 69 -5.42 -11.16 4.59
CA LEU A 69 -5.05 -12.24 5.50
C LEU A 69 -4.11 -11.71 6.59
N PRO A 70 -4.25 -12.13 7.86
CA PRO A 70 -3.44 -11.62 8.96
C PRO A 70 -2.28 -12.53 9.36
N PHE A 71 -1.98 -13.61 8.64
CA PHE A 71 -1.05 -14.66 9.10
C PHE A 71 0.34 -14.58 8.47
N CYS A 72 1.39 -14.69 9.27
CA CYS A 72 2.76 -14.74 8.77
C CYS A 72 3.57 -15.77 9.58
N ARG A 73 4.47 -16.53 8.93
CA ARG A 73 5.39 -17.45 9.66
C ARG A 73 6.57 -16.72 10.27
N HIS A 74 6.93 -15.56 9.70
CA HIS A 74 8.15 -14.84 10.04
C HIS A 74 7.86 -13.49 10.69
N ALA A 75 8.40 -13.28 11.88
CA ALA A 75 8.37 -11.98 12.55
C ALA A 75 9.46 -11.04 11.99
N CYS A 76 9.18 -10.40 10.85
CA CYS A 76 10.07 -9.41 10.26
C CYS A 76 10.12 -8.17 11.15
N ARG A 77 11.32 -7.73 11.56
CA ARG A 77 11.48 -6.65 12.54
C ARG A 77 11.08 -5.28 11.99
N PHE A 78 11.11 -5.08 10.68
CA PHE A 78 10.69 -3.82 10.05
C PHE A 78 9.17 -3.68 9.92
N CYS A 79 8.42 -4.78 10.03
CA CYS A 79 7.02 -4.84 9.65
C CYS A 79 6.15 -3.87 10.46
N ALA A 80 5.28 -3.14 9.76
CA ALA A 80 4.24 -2.30 10.34
C ALA A 80 2.82 -2.89 10.16
N SER A 81 2.71 -4.08 9.54
CA SER A 81 1.44 -4.77 9.42
C SER A 81 1.08 -5.41 10.75
N GLN A 82 -0.20 -5.31 11.09
CA GLN A 82 -0.78 -6.15 12.12
C GLN A 82 -0.85 -7.59 11.58
N CYS A 83 0.10 -8.40 12.02
CA CYS A 83 0.19 -9.82 11.70
C CYS A 83 0.06 -10.63 12.97
N VAL A 84 -0.69 -11.73 12.90
CA VAL A 84 -0.66 -12.79 13.90
C VAL A 84 0.42 -13.77 13.46
N SER A 85 1.51 -13.80 14.23
CA SER A 85 2.57 -14.80 14.02
C SER A 85 2.06 -16.14 14.51
N VAL A 86 1.85 -17.07 13.59
CA VAL A 86 1.29 -18.38 13.86
C VAL A 86 2.20 -19.47 13.28
N ARG A 87 2.35 -20.58 14.01
CA ARG A 87 3.23 -21.68 13.59
C ARG A 87 2.55 -22.67 12.65
N SER A 88 1.22 -22.76 12.68
CA SER A 88 0.45 -23.77 11.96
C SER A 88 -0.62 -23.14 11.08
N SER A 89 -0.68 -23.58 9.82
CA SER A 89 -1.71 -23.17 8.85
C SER A 89 -3.11 -23.60 9.26
N ARG A 90 -3.28 -24.56 10.17
CA ARG A 90 -4.60 -24.95 10.72
C ARG A 90 -5.31 -23.80 11.43
N GLN A 91 -4.56 -22.80 11.91
CA GLN A 91 -5.17 -21.61 12.51
C GLN A 91 -5.87 -20.71 11.47
N ALA A 92 -5.55 -20.89 10.18
CA ALA A 92 -6.29 -20.23 9.11
C ALA A 92 -7.68 -20.82 8.90
N ASP A 93 -7.93 -22.10 9.20
CA ASP A 93 -9.22 -22.75 8.89
C ASP A 93 -10.41 -22.07 9.57
N SER A 94 -10.25 -21.73 10.86
CA SER A 94 -11.28 -21.00 11.60
C SER A 94 -11.47 -19.58 11.08
N TYR A 95 -10.40 -18.96 10.57
CA TYR A 95 -10.46 -17.64 9.96
C TYR A 95 -11.16 -17.67 8.61
N LEU A 96 -10.81 -18.62 7.72
CA LEU A 96 -11.44 -18.81 6.41
C LEU A 96 -12.94 -19.11 6.56
N THR A 97 -13.31 -19.89 7.57
CA THR A 97 -14.72 -20.14 7.91
C THR A 97 -15.47 -18.85 8.26
N ARG A 98 -14.85 -17.94 9.03
CA ARG A 98 -15.45 -16.65 9.38
C ARG A 98 -15.43 -15.67 8.21
N LEU A 99 -14.39 -15.69 7.41
CA LEU A 99 -14.32 -14.93 6.17
C LEU A 99 -15.46 -15.33 5.21
N ASP A 100 -15.81 -16.61 5.12
CA ASP A 100 -17.01 -17.05 4.37
C ASP A 100 -18.30 -16.47 4.96
N ARG A 101 -18.44 -16.40 6.28
CA ARG A 101 -19.58 -15.73 6.91
C ARG A 101 -19.64 -14.25 6.56
N GLU A 102 -18.50 -13.56 6.54
CA GLU A 102 -18.42 -12.16 6.09
C GLU A 102 -18.92 -12.02 4.65
N MET A 103 -18.43 -12.89 3.74
CA MET A 103 -18.87 -12.90 2.34
C MET A 103 -20.37 -13.17 2.21
N VAL A 104 -20.94 -14.08 3.00
CA VAL A 104 -22.38 -14.35 3.04
C VAL A 104 -23.17 -13.11 3.48
N LEU A 105 -22.71 -12.42 4.53
CA LEU A 105 -23.38 -11.21 5.04
C LEU A 105 -23.32 -10.07 4.01
N VAL A 106 -22.17 -9.86 3.36
CA VAL A 106 -22.02 -8.83 2.32
C VAL A 106 -22.86 -9.17 1.09
N ARG A 107 -22.86 -10.44 0.64
CA ARG A 107 -23.60 -10.86 -0.56
C ARG A 107 -25.10 -10.56 -0.45
N ARG A 108 -25.69 -10.65 0.75
CA ARG A 108 -27.10 -10.29 1.01
C ARG A 108 -27.43 -8.82 0.72
N ARG A 109 -26.42 -7.96 0.60
CA ARG A 109 -26.56 -6.52 0.34
C ARG A 109 -26.21 -6.13 -1.08
N LEU A 110 -25.68 -7.06 -1.87
CA LEU A 110 -25.24 -6.85 -3.23
C LEU A 110 -26.21 -7.54 -4.19
N ASP A 111 -27.18 -6.80 -4.73
CA ASP A 111 -28.08 -7.32 -5.77
C ASP A 111 -27.48 -7.11 -7.17
N GLY A 112 -27.65 -8.10 -8.06
CA GLY A 112 -27.23 -7.98 -9.46
C GLY A 112 -25.72 -7.79 -9.70
N LEU A 113 -24.86 -8.25 -8.78
CA LEU A 113 -23.42 -8.08 -8.85
C LEU A 113 -22.84 -8.71 -10.14
N PRO A 114 -22.17 -7.94 -11.02
CA PRO A 114 -21.46 -8.48 -12.16
C PRO A 114 -20.24 -9.30 -11.71
N PRO A 115 -19.75 -10.24 -12.52
CA PRO A 115 -18.57 -11.02 -12.20
C PRO A 115 -17.38 -10.13 -11.81
N VAL A 116 -16.78 -10.42 -10.66
CA VAL A 116 -15.63 -9.70 -10.11
C VAL A 116 -14.44 -9.93 -11.04
N SER A 117 -14.03 -8.87 -11.74
CA SER A 117 -12.88 -8.89 -12.64
C SER A 117 -11.59 -8.44 -11.97
N ARG A 118 -11.63 -7.95 -10.73
CA ARG A 118 -10.45 -7.49 -9.99
C ARG A 118 -10.42 -8.05 -8.58
N LEU A 119 -9.38 -8.83 -8.29
CA LEU A 119 -9.17 -9.50 -7.01
C LEU A 119 -7.74 -9.25 -6.54
N HIS A 120 -7.58 -8.96 -5.26
CA HIS A 120 -6.28 -8.87 -4.64
C HIS A 120 -6.25 -9.62 -3.32
N TRP A 121 -5.28 -10.54 -3.16
CA TRP A 121 -4.99 -11.16 -1.86
C TRP A 121 -3.71 -10.57 -1.28
N GLY A 122 -3.81 -10.02 -0.08
CA GLY A 122 -2.68 -9.35 0.58
C GLY A 122 -2.85 -9.22 2.10
N GLY A 123 -2.23 -8.18 2.67
CA GLY A 123 -2.12 -7.96 4.12
C GLY A 123 -0.88 -8.60 4.70
N THR A 124 -0.88 -9.92 4.76
CA THR A 124 0.33 -10.76 4.81
C THR A 124 0.40 -11.61 3.56
N PRO A 125 1.60 -12.10 3.20
CA PRO A 125 1.75 -13.03 2.09
C PRO A 125 0.81 -14.24 2.24
N PRO A 126 -0.18 -14.42 1.35
CA PRO A 126 -1.14 -15.54 1.44
C PRO A 126 -0.49 -16.91 1.24
N ALA A 127 0.76 -16.96 0.79
CA ALA A 127 1.59 -18.16 0.72
C ALA A 127 1.77 -18.88 2.08
N PHE A 128 1.34 -18.26 3.18
CA PHE A 128 1.12 -18.95 4.45
C PHE A 128 0.14 -20.14 4.34
N LEU A 129 -0.92 -19.98 3.54
CA LEU A 129 -1.95 -20.99 3.29
C LEU A 129 -1.37 -22.18 2.53
N THR A 130 -1.91 -23.36 2.81
CA THR A 130 -1.68 -24.53 1.96
C THR A 130 -2.38 -24.37 0.61
N LEU A 131 -1.97 -25.12 -0.41
CA LEU A 131 -2.61 -25.09 -1.73
C LEU A 131 -4.12 -25.44 -1.65
N GLU A 132 -4.48 -26.40 -0.80
CA GLU A 132 -5.88 -26.77 -0.56
C GLU A 132 -6.68 -25.60 0.06
N GLN A 133 -6.11 -24.90 1.04
CA GLN A 133 -6.73 -23.71 1.64
C GLN A 133 -6.84 -22.55 0.64
N MET A 134 -5.89 -22.40 -0.28
CA MET A 134 -5.99 -21.41 -1.37
C MET A 134 -7.16 -21.76 -2.30
N SER A 135 -7.30 -23.04 -2.67
CA SER A 135 -8.43 -23.50 -3.47
C SER A 135 -9.77 -23.26 -2.77
N ASP A 136 -9.89 -23.67 -1.50
CA ASP A 136 -11.11 -23.48 -0.70
C ASP A 136 -11.48 -21.99 -0.57
N LEU A 137 -10.51 -21.09 -0.34
CA LEU A 137 -10.77 -19.65 -0.33
C LEU A 137 -11.25 -19.14 -1.69
N PHE A 138 -10.62 -19.56 -2.78
CA PHE A 138 -10.99 -19.17 -4.13
C PHE A 138 -12.42 -19.63 -4.48
N ASP A 139 -12.74 -20.90 -4.20
CA ASP A 139 -14.04 -21.49 -4.46
C ASP A 139 -15.15 -20.78 -3.64
N ARG A 140 -14.87 -20.42 -2.38
CA ARG A 140 -15.80 -19.62 -1.57
C ARG A 140 -16.00 -18.23 -2.16
N LEU A 141 -14.94 -17.54 -2.58
CA LEU A 141 -15.06 -16.23 -3.22
C LEU A 141 -15.93 -16.31 -4.48
N ASP A 142 -15.69 -17.30 -5.34
CA ASP A 142 -16.49 -17.52 -6.55
C ASP A 142 -17.95 -17.83 -6.23
N ALA A 143 -18.19 -18.76 -5.31
CA ALA A 143 -19.55 -19.15 -4.92
C ALA A 143 -20.36 -18.01 -4.28
N ARG A 144 -19.70 -17.08 -3.57
CA ARG A 144 -20.40 -15.95 -2.89
C ARG A 144 -20.50 -14.71 -3.76
N LEU A 145 -19.45 -14.36 -4.49
CA LEU A 145 -19.30 -13.06 -5.14
C LEU A 145 -19.21 -13.15 -6.67
N GLY A 146 -19.04 -14.34 -7.23
CA GLY A 146 -18.91 -14.58 -8.68
C GLY A 146 -17.62 -13.99 -9.22
N LEU A 147 -16.63 -14.83 -9.51
CA LEU A 147 -15.37 -14.41 -10.09
C LEU A 147 -15.43 -14.47 -11.62
N SER A 148 -14.84 -13.47 -12.28
CA SER A 148 -14.81 -13.44 -13.74
C SER A 148 -13.86 -14.49 -14.30
N GLY A 149 -14.34 -15.28 -15.26
CA GLY A 149 -13.51 -16.17 -16.09
C GLY A 149 -12.81 -15.47 -17.26
N ASP A 150 -13.04 -14.17 -17.45
CA ASP A 150 -12.45 -13.38 -18.55
C ASP A 150 -10.92 -13.43 -18.52
N ARG A 151 -10.30 -13.46 -19.70
CA ARG A 151 -8.84 -13.42 -19.87
C ARG A 151 -8.25 -12.09 -19.41
N GLU A 152 -9.01 -11.00 -19.49
CA GLU A 152 -8.57 -9.65 -19.12
C GLU A 152 -8.68 -9.36 -17.61
N ARG A 153 -9.22 -10.28 -16.80
CA ARG A 153 -9.31 -10.12 -15.34
C ARG A 153 -7.97 -9.73 -14.71
N ASP A 154 -7.99 -9.08 -13.56
CA ASP A 154 -6.81 -8.65 -12.80
C ASP A 154 -6.85 -9.26 -11.40
N PHE A 155 -6.26 -10.46 -11.30
CA PHE A 155 -6.16 -11.20 -10.06
C PHE A 155 -4.70 -11.16 -9.61
N SER A 156 -4.49 -10.57 -8.44
CA SER A 156 -3.17 -10.25 -7.91
C SER A 156 -2.96 -10.77 -6.50
N ILE A 157 -1.71 -11.07 -6.15
CA ILE A 157 -1.35 -11.63 -4.85
C ILE A 157 0.01 -11.15 -4.38
N ASP A 158 0.13 -10.84 -3.08
CA ASP A 158 1.39 -10.53 -2.41
C ASP A 158 2.12 -11.82 -1.97
N LEU A 159 3.40 -11.98 -2.30
CA LEU A 159 4.17 -13.18 -1.96
C LEU A 159 5.46 -12.84 -1.20
N ASP A 160 5.78 -13.71 -0.24
CA ASP A 160 7.11 -13.80 0.38
C ASP A 160 7.91 -14.84 -0.40
N PRO A 161 9.05 -14.50 -1.00
CA PRO A 161 9.84 -15.48 -1.75
C PRO A 161 10.38 -16.64 -0.89
N ARG A 162 10.29 -16.56 0.43
CA ARG A 162 10.65 -17.64 1.35
C ARG A 162 9.51 -18.64 1.60
N GLU A 163 8.27 -18.26 1.29
CA GLU A 163 7.07 -19.07 1.54
C GLU A 163 6.40 -19.55 0.24
N ALA A 164 6.92 -19.17 -0.92
CA ALA A 164 6.42 -19.60 -2.22
C ALA A 164 7.47 -20.43 -2.96
N ASP A 165 7.01 -21.42 -3.71
CA ASP A 165 7.82 -22.23 -4.61
C ASP A 165 7.14 -22.39 -5.98
N MET A 166 7.72 -23.20 -6.86
CA MET A 166 7.17 -23.44 -8.19
C MET A 166 5.76 -24.05 -8.15
N LEU A 167 5.46 -24.90 -7.18
CA LEU A 167 4.13 -25.50 -7.04
C LEU A 167 3.11 -24.43 -6.61
N THR A 168 3.49 -23.51 -5.72
CA THR A 168 2.66 -22.35 -5.37
C THR A 168 2.30 -21.54 -6.61
N LEU A 169 3.27 -21.19 -7.46
CA LEU A 169 3.02 -20.36 -8.65
C LEU A 169 2.14 -21.07 -9.68
N ARG A 170 2.37 -22.36 -9.93
CA ARG A 170 1.52 -23.18 -10.80
C ARG A 170 0.09 -23.25 -10.30
N HIS A 171 -0.08 -23.43 -9.00
CA HIS A 171 -1.40 -23.50 -8.39
C HIS A 171 -2.14 -22.16 -8.50
N LEU A 172 -1.47 -21.04 -8.19
CA LEU A 172 -2.04 -19.70 -8.33
C LEU A 172 -2.44 -19.40 -9.78
N GLN A 173 -1.61 -19.79 -10.75
CA GLN A 173 -1.94 -19.63 -12.17
C GLN A 173 -3.18 -20.45 -12.56
N ALA A 174 -3.33 -21.68 -12.03
CA ALA A 174 -4.49 -22.53 -12.25
C ALA A 174 -5.78 -21.95 -11.66
N LEU A 175 -5.68 -21.30 -10.48
CA LEU A 175 -6.78 -20.50 -9.89
C LEU A 175 -7.05 -19.21 -10.68
N GLY A 176 -6.18 -18.84 -11.61
CA GLY A 176 -6.38 -17.71 -12.50
C GLY A 176 -5.78 -16.39 -12.03
N PHE A 177 -4.87 -16.41 -11.05
CA PHE A 177 -4.02 -15.27 -10.74
C PHE A 177 -3.07 -14.99 -11.91
N ASN A 178 -2.88 -13.71 -12.21
CA ASN A 178 -2.07 -13.27 -13.34
C ASN A 178 -1.16 -12.09 -13.02
N ARG A 179 -1.18 -11.58 -11.78
CA ARG A 179 -0.24 -10.58 -11.28
C ARG A 179 0.36 -10.99 -9.94
N LEU A 180 1.67 -10.80 -9.78
CA LEU A 180 2.41 -11.16 -8.56
C LEU A 180 3.09 -9.92 -7.98
N ASN A 181 3.05 -9.77 -6.65
CA ASN A 181 3.83 -8.76 -5.93
C ASN A 181 4.82 -9.48 -4.99
N LEU A 182 6.10 -9.52 -5.34
CA LEU A 182 7.14 -10.14 -4.53
C LEU A 182 7.73 -9.14 -3.51
N GLY A 183 7.62 -9.47 -2.23
CA GLY A 183 8.25 -8.73 -1.14
C GLY A 183 9.74 -9.03 -1.01
N VAL A 184 10.61 -8.38 -1.80
CA VAL A 184 12.07 -8.58 -1.73
C VAL A 184 12.67 -7.83 -0.54
N GLN A 185 12.27 -6.59 -0.36
CA GLN A 185 12.70 -5.63 0.66
C GLN A 185 14.16 -5.20 0.54
N GLU A 186 15.09 -6.16 0.56
CA GLU A 186 16.54 -5.96 0.52
C GLU A 186 17.28 -7.27 0.17
N LEU A 187 18.39 -7.18 -0.55
CA LEU A 187 19.26 -8.30 -0.93
C LEU A 187 20.59 -8.34 -0.17
N ASP A 188 21.01 -7.24 0.48
CA ASP A 188 22.19 -7.23 1.36
C ASP A 188 21.99 -8.19 2.55
N PRO A 189 22.83 -9.24 2.70
CA PRO A 189 22.72 -10.21 3.79
C PRO A 189 22.79 -9.59 5.19
N ARG A 190 23.57 -8.53 5.39
CA ARG A 190 23.70 -7.84 6.67
C ARG A 190 22.40 -7.13 7.04
N VAL A 191 21.77 -6.46 6.08
CA VAL A 191 20.48 -5.80 6.30
C VAL A 191 19.40 -6.86 6.54
N GLN A 192 19.38 -7.93 5.75
CA GLN A 192 18.44 -9.05 5.91
C GLN A 192 18.52 -9.67 7.32
N GLN A 193 19.72 -9.89 7.85
CA GLN A 193 19.92 -10.37 9.22
C GLN A 193 19.39 -9.36 10.25
N ALA A 194 19.71 -8.08 10.08
CA ALA A 194 19.28 -7.03 10.99
C ALA A 194 17.75 -6.91 11.09
N ILE A 195 17.04 -7.20 10.01
CA ILE A 195 15.58 -7.12 9.93
C ILE A 195 14.86 -8.46 10.13
N ASN A 196 15.58 -9.54 10.42
CA ASN A 196 15.06 -10.92 10.55
C ASN A 196 14.35 -11.44 9.29
N ARG A 197 14.97 -11.21 8.12
CA ARG A 197 14.44 -11.63 6.82
C ARG A 197 15.54 -12.17 5.92
N VAL A 198 16.24 -13.22 6.37
CA VAL A 198 17.23 -13.91 5.53
C VAL A 198 16.52 -14.57 4.36
N GLN A 199 16.87 -14.15 3.15
CA GLN A 199 16.26 -14.55 1.90
C GLN A 199 17.35 -14.58 0.82
N PRO A 200 17.93 -15.76 0.54
CA PRO A 200 18.87 -15.90 -0.56
C PRO A 200 18.27 -15.41 -1.87
N ARG A 201 19.04 -14.64 -2.65
CA ARG A 201 18.62 -14.10 -3.95
C ARG A 201 18.06 -15.17 -4.90
N ALA A 202 18.66 -16.35 -4.90
CA ALA A 202 18.25 -17.48 -5.74
C ALA A 202 16.78 -17.90 -5.56
N LEU A 203 16.20 -17.69 -4.37
CA LEU A 203 14.76 -17.93 -4.15
C LEU A 203 13.91 -16.97 -4.98
N THR A 204 14.25 -15.68 -4.97
CA THR A 204 13.56 -14.67 -5.78
C THR A 204 13.71 -14.96 -7.26
N GLU A 205 14.92 -15.27 -7.73
CA GLU A 205 15.20 -15.58 -9.14
C GLU A 205 14.38 -16.78 -9.62
N SER A 206 14.34 -17.86 -8.84
CA SER A 206 13.56 -19.07 -9.19
C SER A 206 12.07 -18.77 -9.37
N LEU A 207 11.51 -17.85 -8.57
CA LEU A 207 10.11 -17.43 -8.68
C LEU A 207 9.86 -16.51 -9.88
N VAL A 208 10.83 -15.66 -10.23
CA VAL A 208 10.75 -14.79 -11.41
C VAL A 208 10.75 -15.62 -12.67
N ASP A 209 11.69 -16.57 -12.79
CA ASP A 209 11.82 -17.45 -13.95
C ASP A 209 10.55 -18.31 -14.12
N GLU A 210 10.02 -18.86 -13.03
CA GLU A 210 8.79 -19.65 -13.07
C GLU A 210 7.57 -18.79 -13.41
N ALA A 211 7.49 -17.55 -12.90
CA ALA A 211 6.39 -16.65 -13.22
C ALA A 211 6.37 -16.27 -14.72
N ASP A 212 7.54 -16.03 -15.31
CA ASP A 212 7.68 -15.80 -16.75
C ASP A 212 7.26 -17.04 -17.56
N ARG A 213 7.76 -18.23 -17.17
CA ARG A 213 7.42 -19.51 -17.83
C ARG A 213 5.92 -19.82 -17.81
N LEU A 214 5.22 -19.43 -16.74
CA LEU A 214 3.78 -19.62 -16.58
C LEU A 214 2.94 -18.53 -17.24
N GLY A 215 3.57 -17.47 -17.76
CA GLY A 215 2.91 -16.37 -18.45
C GLY A 215 2.15 -15.42 -17.52
N PHE A 216 2.65 -15.20 -16.29
CA PHE A 216 2.10 -14.14 -15.45
C PHE A 216 2.24 -12.78 -16.17
N ARG A 217 1.14 -12.04 -16.28
CA ARG A 217 1.09 -10.77 -17.02
C ARG A 217 1.99 -9.71 -16.40
N GLU A 218 2.15 -9.74 -15.08
CA GLU A 218 2.95 -8.75 -14.36
C GLU A 218 3.56 -9.31 -13.08
N LEU A 219 4.82 -8.97 -12.86
CA LEU A 219 5.53 -9.17 -11.60
C LEU A 219 6.05 -7.83 -11.08
N THR A 220 5.64 -7.47 -9.87
CA THR A 220 6.14 -6.31 -9.13
C THR A 220 7.11 -6.77 -8.05
N MET A 221 8.31 -6.19 -7.98
CA MET A 221 9.22 -6.38 -6.85
C MET A 221 9.17 -5.19 -5.91
N SER A 222 8.99 -5.45 -4.62
CA SER A 222 8.97 -4.43 -3.58
C SER A 222 10.28 -4.36 -2.82
N LEU A 223 10.83 -3.16 -2.65
CA LEU A 223 12.05 -2.85 -1.89
C LEU A 223 11.75 -1.78 -0.84
N MET A 224 12.58 -1.71 0.20
CA MET A 224 12.42 -0.76 1.29
C MET A 224 13.68 0.08 1.48
N LEU A 225 13.52 1.39 1.57
CA LEU A 225 14.58 2.38 1.77
C LEU A 225 14.63 2.85 3.21
N GLY A 226 15.82 2.97 3.77
CA GLY A 226 16.06 3.43 5.15
C GLY A 226 16.14 2.29 6.18
N LEU A 227 16.33 1.05 5.76
CA LEU A 227 16.51 -0.10 6.65
C LEU A 227 17.87 -0.05 7.39
N PRO A 228 18.02 -0.80 8.50
CA PRO A 228 19.28 -0.88 9.24
C PRO A 228 20.47 -1.27 8.37
N PHE A 229 21.61 -0.60 8.56
CA PHE A 229 22.86 -0.79 7.82
C PHE A 229 22.84 -0.49 6.32
N GLN A 230 21.71 -0.02 5.76
CA GLN A 230 21.71 0.42 4.36
C GLN A 230 22.65 1.62 4.16
N THR A 231 23.41 1.55 3.08
CA THR A 231 24.26 2.64 2.59
C THR A 231 23.90 2.95 1.13
N PRO A 232 24.22 4.15 0.62
CA PRO A 232 23.99 4.49 -0.79
C PRO A 232 24.57 3.48 -1.76
N GLN A 233 25.83 3.05 -1.54
CA GLN A 233 26.46 2.04 -2.40
C GLN A 233 25.76 0.68 -2.28
N GLY A 234 25.47 0.21 -1.06
CA GLY A 234 24.78 -1.08 -0.87
C GLY A 234 23.39 -1.11 -1.52
N LEU A 235 22.67 0.03 -1.50
CA LEU A 235 21.39 0.14 -2.22
C LEU A 235 21.58 0.06 -3.73
N VAL A 236 22.62 0.71 -4.28
CA VAL A 236 22.95 0.60 -5.71
C VAL A 236 23.20 -0.86 -6.09
N ASP A 237 24.01 -1.58 -5.31
CA ASP A 237 24.30 -3.00 -5.55
C ASP A 237 23.02 -3.85 -5.51
N THR A 238 22.09 -3.57 -4.59
CA THR A 238 20.79 -4.24 -4.54
C THR A 238 19.90 -3.91 -5.74
N LEU A 239 19.86 -2.65 -6.15
CA LEU A 239 19.07 -2.22 -7.31
C LEU A 239 19.60 -2.83 -8.61
N GLU A 240 20.91 -2.90 -8.80
CA GLU A 240 21.50 -3.55 -9.97
C GLU A 240 21.09 -5.02 -10.08
N GLN A 241 21.08 -5.73 -8.96
CA GLN A 241 20.61 -7.12 -8.92
C GLN A 241 19.11 -7.23 -9.24
N VAL A 242 18.28 -6.37 -8.67
CA VAL A 242 16.82 -6.36 -8.91
C VAL A 242 16.50 -5.99 -10.36
N ILE A 243 17.16 -4.98 -10.91
CA ILE A 243 17.04 -4.57 -12.32
C ILE A 243 17.49 -5.71 -13.24
N GLY A 244 18.55 -6.44 -12.85
CA GLY A 244 19.03 -7.63 -13.55
C GLY A 244 18.04 -8.79 -13.59
N MET A 245 17.06 -8.84 -12.67
CA MET A 245 15.92 -9.78 -12.73
C MET A 245 14.77 -9.28 -13.61
N VAL A 246 14.91 -8.10 -14.23
CA VAL A 246 14.04 -7.61 -15.30
C VAL A 246 12.54 -7.53 -14.89
N PRO A 247 12.17 -7.14 -13.64
CA PRO A 247 10.75 -7.11 -13.25
C PRO A 247 9.96 -6.09 -14.06
N ALA A 248 8.67 -6.37 -14.29
CA ALA A 248 7.77 -5.45 -14.97
C ALA A 248 7.64 -4.14 -14.19
N ARG A 249 7.56 -4.24 -12.86
CA ARG A 249 7.44 -3.10 -11.95
C ARG A 249 8.34 -3.24 -10.73
N ILE A 250 8.78 -2.09 -10.23
CA ILE A 250 9.53 -1.97 -8.98
C ILE A 250 8.76 -1.02 -8.07
N ARG A 251 8.61 -1.41 -6.81
CA ARG A 251 7.96 -0.62 -5.78
C ARG A 251 8.98 -0.30 -4.71
N LEU A 252 9.12 0.98 -4.40
CA LEU A 252 9.98 1.46 -3.32
C LEU A 252 9.11 1.97 -2.17
N TYR A 253 9.34 1.44 -0.97
CA TYR A 253 8.74 1.91 0.27
C TYR A 253 9.78 2.65 1.11
N ARG A 254 9.35 3.64 1.90
CA ARG A 254 10.21 4.30 2.90
C ARG A 254 9.97 3.64 4.24
N TYR A 255 11.02 3.09 4.84
CA TYR A 255 10.97 2.54 6.19
C TYR A 255 10.65 3.64 7.20
N ARG A 256 9.67 3.37 8.08
CA ARG A 256 9.34 4.22 9.21
C ARG A 256 9.52 3.43 10.51
N HIS A 257 10.46 3.88 11.32
CA HIS A 257 10.74 3.31 12.62
C HIS A 257 9.84 3.94 13.68
N ARG A 258 8.80 3.21 14.09
CA ARG A 258 7.79 3.57 15.10
C ARG A 258 7.61 2.42 16.11
N PRO A 259 8.63 2.07 16.90
CA PRO A 259 8.60 0.93 17.83
C PRO A 259 7.56 1.04 18.97
N ALA A 260 7.03 2.24 19.21
CA ALA A 260 5.90 2.46 20.11
C ALA A 260 4.59 1.86 19.54
N HIS A 261 4.36 1.99 18.25
CA HIS A 261 3.17 1.46 17.55
C HIS A 261 3.39 0.05 17.00
N HIS A 262 4.63 -0.29 16.63
CA HIS A 262 4.99 -1.55 15.99
C HIS A 262 6.05 -2.30 16.83
N PRO A 263 5.64 -3.12 17.81
CA PRO A 263 6.56 -3.71 18.80
C PRO A 263 7.72 -4.52 18.19
N ALA A 264 7.51 -5.16 17.03
CA ALA A 264 8.56 -5.91 16.32
C ALA A 264 9.78 -5.04 15.97
N GLN A 265 9.57 -3.74 15.76
CA GLN A 265 10.62 -2.80 15.43
C GLN A 265 11.55 -2.48 16.61
N ARG A 266 11.16 -2.79 17.86
CA ARG A 266 12.05 -2.61 19.04
C ARG A 266 13.32 -3.44 18.96
N ALA A 267 13.30 -4.52 18.17
CA ALA A 267 14.47 -5.36 17.93
C ALA A 267 15.48 -4.74 16.95
N ILE A 268 15.15 -3.60 16.32
CA ILE A 268 16.07 -2.83 15.49
C ILE A 268 16.74 -1.76 16.37
N HIS A 269 18.06 -1.81 16.47
CA HIS A 269 18.81 -0.80 17.21
C HIS A 269 18.81 0.53 16.44
N HIS A 270 18.51 1.63 17.13
CA HIS A 270 18.41 2.96 16.50
C HIS A 270 19.72 3.37 15.80
N GLY A 271 20.88 3.06 16.38
CA GLY A 271 22.19 3.36 15.80
C GLY A 271 22.54 2.58 14.52
N TRP A 272 21.72 1.61 14.10
CA TRP A 272 21.89 0.95 12.81
C TRP A 272 21.14 1.66 11.69
N LEU A 273 20.21 2.57 12.02
CA LEU A 273 19.39 3.23 11.03
C LEU A 273 20.20 4.34 10.33
N PRO A 274 20.05 4.48 9.00
CA PRO A 274 20.62 5.62 8.30
C PRO A 274 20.00 6.92 8.84
N ASP A 275 20.79 7.98 8.91
CA ASP A 275 20.33 9.31 9.28
C ASP A 275 19.53 9.97 8.14
N ALA A 276 19.05 11.20 8.36
CA ALA A 276 18.21 11.89 7.39
C ALA A 276 18.93 12.17 6.06
N ALA A 277 20.20 12.58 6.11
CA ALA A 277 21.01 12.85 4.92
C ALA A 277 21.24 11.57 4.10
N THR A 278 21.60 10.48 4.76
CA THR A 278 21.76 9.17 4.13
C THR A 278 20.46 8.70 3.49
N ARG A 279 19.31 8.86 4.16
CA ARG A 279 17.99 8.50 3.58
C ARG A 279 17.65 9.30 2.33
N GLN A 280 18.00 10.58 2.28
CA GLN A 280 17.83 11.40 1.08
C GLN A 280 18.73 10.90 -0.05
N GLN A 281 19.98 10.56 0.26
CA GLN A 281 20.92 10.00 -0.72
C GLN A 281 20.45 8.65 -1.26
N LEU A 282 19.93 7.76 -0.40
CA LEU A 282 19.32 6.48 -0.82
C LEU A 282 18.21 6.71 -1.86
N LEU A 283 17.32 7.68 -1.61
CA LEU A 283 16.24 8.01 -2.52
C LEU A 283 16.75 8.57 -3.86
N ALA A 284 17.75 9.46 -3.80
CA ALA A 284 18.35 10.06 -4.98
C ALA A 284 19.04 9.02 -5.87
N GLU A 285 19.84 8.12 -5.28
CA GLU A 285 20.47 7.01 -6.01
C GLU A 285 19.41 6.10 -6.62
N ALA A 286 18.38 5.71 -5.86
CA ALA A 286 17.33 4.85 -6.38
C ALA A 286 16.66 5.44 -7.64
N ARG A 287 16.36 6.74 -7.62
CA ARG A 287 15.81 7.45 -8.77
C ARG A 287 16.76 7.42 -9.96
N VAL A 288 18.02 7.81 -9.76
CA VAL A 288 19.02 7.87 -10.85
C VAL A 288 19.19 6.51 -11.51
N ARG A 289 19.31 5.42 -10.72
CA ARG A 289 19.49 4.06 -11.25
C ARG A 289 18.26 3.55 -11.99
N LEU A 290 17.07 3.75 -11.42
CA LEU A 290 15.82 3.30 -12.05
C LEU A 290 15.53 4.08 -13.34
N ASP A 291 15.74 5.39 -13.34
CA ASP A 291 15.58 6.24 -14.53
C ASP A 291 16.58 5.82 -15.63
N ALA A 292 17.85 5.58 -15.26
CA ALA A 292 18.89 5.10 -16.19
C ALA A 292 18.57 3.71 -16.77
N ALA A 293 17.97 2.82 -15.97
CA ALA A 293 17.50 1.50 -16.39
C ALA A 293 16.20 1.55 -17.21
N GLY A 294 15.63 2.74 -17.44
CA GLY A 294 14.43 2.92 -18.26
C GLY A 294 13.11 2.67 -17.56
N TYR A 295 13.10 2.65 -16.22
CA TYR A 295 11.87 2.69 -15.45
C TYR A 295 11.31 4.12 -15.37
N VAL A 296 9.99 4.23 -15.38
CA VAL A 296 9.22 5.46 -15.27
C VAL A 296 8.54 5.49 -13.92
N HIS A 297 8.77 6.56 -13.17
CA HIS A 297 8.05 6.81 -11.91
C HIS A 297 6.59 7.16 -12.18
N ILE A 298 5.67 6.34 -11.66
CA ILE A 298 4.22 6.54 -11.76
C ILE A 298 3.69 7.36 -10.59
N GLY A 299 4.23 7.16 -9.38
CA GLY A 299 3.83 7.82 -8.14
C GLY A 299 3.87 6.85 -6.95
N LEU A 300 3.95 7.38 -5.72
CA LEU A 300 4.01 6.58 -4.48
C LEU A 300 5.07 5.47 -4.54
N GLY A 301 6.23 5.79 -5.11
CA GLY A 301 7.34 4.85 -5.27
C GLY A 301 7.07 3.70 -6.25
N LEU A 302 6.01 3.76 -7.08
CA LEU A 302 5.84 2.81 -8.19
C LEU A 302 6.72 3.24 -9.37
N TYR A 303 7.49 2.29 -9.86
CA TYR A 303 8.26 2.38 -11.08
C TYR A 303 7.82 1.27 -12.03
N THR A 304 7.64 1.62 -13.30
CA THR A 304 7.21 0.66 -14.34
C THR A 304 8.05 0.83 -15.59
N ARG A 305 8.14 -0.18 -16.45
CA ARG A 305 8.78 -0.01 -17.77
C ARG A 305 8.02 1.01 -18.61
N ARG A 306 8.69 1.67 -19.55
CA ARG A 306 8.05 2.67 -20.46
C ARG A 306 6.86 2.10 -21.24
N ASN A 307 6.89 0.82 -21.58
CA ASN A 307 5.82 0.13 -22.30
C ASN A 307 4.71 -0.43 -21.38
N ASP A 308 4.83 -0.26 -20.06
CA ASP A 308 3.80 -0.69 -19.12
C ASP A 308 2.50 0.12 -19.35
N PRO A 309 1.32 -0.52 -19.27
CA PRO A 309 0.06 0.18 -19.43
C PRO A 309 -0.17 1.36 -18.47
N LEU A 310 0.43 1.37 -17.28
CA LEU A 310 0.37 2.51 -16.36
C LEU A 310 1.23 3.68 -16.81
N ALA A 311 2.40 3.43 -17.41
CA ALA A 311 3.23 4.48 -17.99
C ALA A 311 2.51 5.15 -19.16
N GLN A 312 1.85 4.35 -20.01
CA GLN A 312 1.03 4.85 -21.12
C GLN A 312 -0.17 5.67 -20.60
N ALA A 313 -0.89 5.16 -19.60
CA ALA A 313 -2.01 5.88 -19.00
C ALA A 313 -1.57 7.19 -18.35
N ARG A 314 -0.39 7.23 -17.72
CA ARG A 314 0.19 8.47 -17.19
C ARG A 314 0.46 9.47 -18.31
N ALA A 315 1.11 9.04 -19.39
CA ALA A 315 1.43 9.90 -20.53
C ALA A 315 0.19 10.47 -21.22
N SER A 316 -0.91 9.70 -21.28
CA SER A 316 -2.17 10.14 -21.90
C SER A 316 -3.14 10.83 -20.95
N GLY A 317 -2.75 11.07 -19.69
CA GLY A 317 -3.63 11.64 -18.66
C GLY A 317 -4.75 10.71 -18.13
N ALA A 318 -4.78 9.45 -18.58
CA ALA A 318 -5.79 8.44 -18.23
C ALA A 318 -5.42 7.60 -17.00
N LEU A 319 -4.36 7.96 -16.28
CA LEU A 319 -3.99 7.29 -15.02
C LEU A 319 -5.07 7.55 -13.97
N GLY A 320 -5.48 6.50 -13.28
CA GLY A 320 -6.31 6.57 -12.09
C GLY A 320 -5.66 5.90 -10.90
N HIS A 321 -6.24 6.11 -9.72
CA HIS A 321 -5.77 5.51 -8.47
C HIS A 321 -6.95 5.09 -7.59
N GLY A 322 -7.00 3.80 -7.27
CA GLY A 322 -7.97 3.21 -6.35
C GLY A 322 -7.30 2.69 -5.07
N PRO A 323 -8.07 2.02 -4.21
CA PRO A 323 -7.50 1.42 -3.00
C PRO A 323 -6.75 0.10 -3.28
N LEU A 324 -6.65 -0.37 -4.53
CA LEU A 324 -5.67 -1.40 -4.94
C LEU A 324 -4.42 -0.79 -5.61
N GLY A 325 -4.29 0.54 -5.59
CA GLY A 325 -3.20 1.28 -6.22
C GLY A 325 -3.59 1.86 -7.58
N PHE A 326 -2.58 2.09 -8.43
CA PHE A 326 -2.73 2.70 -9.75
C PHE A 326 -3.45 1.77 -10.73
N THR A 327 -4.29 2.36 -11.57
CA THR A 327 -5.05 1.67 -12.62
C THR A 327 -5.09 2.51 -13.89
N ARG A 328 -5.48 1.88 -14.99
CA ARG A 328 -5.93 2.57 -16.19
C ARG A 328 -7.38 3.02 -15.96
N GLY A 329 -7.67 4.30 -16.15
CA GLY A 329 -9.02 4.84 -15.99
C GLY A 329 -9.54 4.84 -14.56
N GLN A 330 -10.85 4.80 -14.38
CA GLN A 330 -11.47 4.88 -13.05
C GLN A 330 -11.34 3.57 -12.27
N ALA A 331 -11.01 3.69 -10.99
CA ALA A 331 -10.69 2.54 -10.16
C ALA A 331 -11.89 1.80 -9.56
N GLY A 332 -13.13 2.25 -9.76
CA GLY A 332 -14.36 1.60 -9.29
C GLY A 332 -14.42 1.33 -7.78
N ASP A 333 -15.51 0.73 -7.30
CA ASP A 333 -15.65 0.40 -5.88
C ASP A 333 -14.70 -0.73 -5.46
N LEU A 334 -14.36 -0.77 -4.17
CA LEU A 334 -13.59 -1.85 -3.54
C LEU A 334 -14.31 -2.34 -2.30
N LEU A 335 -14.54 -3.65 -2.24
CA LEU A 335 -14.91 -4.33 -1.01
C LEU A 335 -13.68 -5.00 -0.40
N GLY A 336 -13.30 -4.55 0.79
CA GLY A 336 -12.27 -5.18 1.61
C GLY A 336 -12.89 -6.20 2.56
N LEU A 337 -12.34 -7.41 2.56
CA LEU A 337 -12.74 -8.54 3.40
C LEU A 337 -11.58 -8.92 4.32
N GLY A 338 -11.90 -9.32 5.56
CA GLY A 338 -10.92 -9.66 6.57
C GLY A 338 -10.66 -8.55 7.59
N VAL A 339 -10.02 -8.93 8.70
CA VAL A 339 -9.57 -8.01 9.76
C VAL A 339 -8.73 -6.88 9.17
N ASN A 340 -8.94 -5.64 9.62
CA ASN A 340 -8.27 -4.44 9.09
C ASN A 340 -8.50 -4.11 7.60
N ALA A 341 -9.33 -4.87 6.88
CA ALA A 341 -9.59 -4.56 5.48
C ALA A 341 -10.33 -3.22 5.36
N ILE A 342 -10.05 -2.50 4.28
CA ILE A 342 -10.67 -1.21 3.98
C ILE A 342 -11.59 -1.40 2.77
N SER A 343 -12.83 -0.95 2.91
CA SER A 343 -13.78 -0.87 1.80
C SER A 343 -13.95 0.58 1.37
N ARG A 344 -14.07 0.79 0.07
CA ARG A 344 -14.43 2.08 -0.55
C ARG A 344 -15.61 1.88 -1.48
N ILE A 345 -16.77 2.40 -1.08
CA ILE A 345 -18.00 2.34 -1.85
C ILE A 345 -18.46 3.76 -2.15
N GLY A 346 -18.28 4.22 -3.39
CA GLY A 346 -18.52 5.61 -3.79
C GLY A 346 -17.66 6.59 -2.99
N ASP A 347 -18.32 7.40 -2.15
CA ASP A 347 -17.73 8.39 -1.25
C ASP A 347 -17.38 7.83 0.14
N LEU A 348 -17.92 6.66 0.48
CA LEU A 348 -17.76 6.03 1.78
C LEU A 348 -16.45 5.24 1.83
N TRP A 349 -15.68 5.47 2.89
CA TRP A 349 -14.53 4.67 3.27
C TRP A 349 -14.79 4.08 4.64
N VAL A 350 -14.65 2.76 4.79
CA VAL A 350 -14.79 2.08 6.08
C VAL A 350 -13.69 1.07 6.28
N ARG A 351 -13.37 0.79 7.53
CA ARG A 351 -12.39 -0.22 7.93
C ARG A 351 -13.04 -1.25 8.85
N ASN A 352 -12.72 -2.52 8.61
CA ASN A 352 -13.05 -3.61 9.51
C ASN A 352 -12.29 -3.49 10.84
N ALA A 353 -12.77 -4.20 11.86
CA ALA A 353 -12.21 -4.16 13.21
C ALA A 353 -10.68 -4.33 13.22
N ASP A 354 -10.03 -3.58 14.12
CA ASP A 354 -8.56 -3.54 14.17
C ASP A 354 -7.95 -4.79 14.80
N THR A 355 -8.71 -5.51 15.62
CA THR A 355 -8.23 -6.72 16.28
C THR A 355 -8.92 -7.95 15.73
N LEU A 356 -8.17 -9.05 15.67
CA LEU A 356 -8.72 -10.34 15.22
C LEU A 356 -9.90 -10.77 16.12
N ALA A 357 -9.78 -10.62 17.44
CA ALA A 357 -10.84 -10.98 18.37
C ALA A 357 -12.14 -10.21 18.13
N ALA A 358 -12.08 -8.90 17.89
CA ALA A 358 -13.26 -8.09 17.61
C ALA A 358 -13.87 -8.44 16.23
N TYR A 359 -13.03 -8.68 15.23
CA TYR A 359 -13.46 -9.14 13.90
C TYR A 359 -14.21 -10.47 13.98
N GLU A 360 -13.62 -11.46 14.65
CA GLU A 360 -14.22 -12.79 14.81
C GLU A 360 -15.51 -12.75 15.62
N SER A 361 -15.54 -11.98 16.72
CA SER A 361 -16.71 -11.82 17.57
C SER A 361 -17.90 -11.21 16.81
N ALA A 362 -17.66 -10.22 15.94
CA ALA A 362 -18.73 -9.64 15.14
C ALA A 362 -19.39 -10.68 14.21
N LEU A 363 -18.56 -11.49 13.53
CA LEU A 363 -19.01 -12.51 12.59
C LEU A 363 -19.68 -13.70 13.28
N ASP A 364 -19.21 -14.09 14.46
CA ASP A 364 -19.86 -15.13 15.28
C ASP A 364 -21.26 -14.68 15.76
N ASN A 365 -21.48 -13.37 15.87
CA ASN A 365 -22.78 -12.76 16.15
C ASN A 365 -23.57 -12.39 14.88
N SER A 366 -23.19 -12.92 13.71
CA SER A 366 -23.85 -12.63 12.42
C SER A 366 -23.93 -11.14 12.05
N ARG A 367 -22.94 -10.35 12.45
CA ARG A 367 -22.81 -8.93 12.09
C ARG A 367 -21.56 -8.69 11.25
N LEU A 368 -21.63 -7.72 10.33
CA LEU A 368 -20.44 -7.28 9.61
C LEU A 368 -19.41 -6.70 10.60
N PRO A 369 -18.11 -6.95 10.39
CA PRO A 369 -17.05 -6.53 11.31
C PRO A 369 -16.58 -5.09 11.09
N THR A 370 -17.35 -4.29 10.35
CA THR A 370 -17.06 -2.90 10.01
C THR A 370 -17.12 -2.01 11.25
N ALA A 371 -15.99 -1.41 11.62
CA ALA A 371 -15.85 -0.70 12.89
C ALA A 371 -16.04 0.80 12.78
N ARG A 372 -15.39 1.42 11.78
CA ARG A 372 -15.29 2.89 11.66
C ARG A 372 -15.04 3.32 10.23
N GLY A 373 -15.33 4.59 9.94
CA GLY A 373 -15.27 5.09 8.57
C GLY A 373 -15.33 6.60 8.45
N THR A 374 -15.38 7.07 7.21
CA THR A 374 -15.53 8.48 6.84
C THR A 374 -16.19 8.61 5.48
N ARG A 375 -16.72 9.79 5.17
CA ARG A 375 -17.28 10.13 3.86
C ARG A 375 -16.50 11.29 3.28
N LEU A 376 -16.00 11.11 2.07
CA LEU A 376 -15.30 12.16 1.35
C LEU A 376 -16.29 13.06 0.60
N THR A 377 -16.12 14.37 0.73
CA THR A 377 -16.76 15.35 -0.14
C THR A 377 -16.30 15.18 -1.60
N ALA A 378 -17.06 15.73 -2.55
CA ALA A 378 -16.69 15.68 -3.96
C ALA A 378 -15.33 16.32 -4.24
N ASP A 379 -15.00 17.37 -3.49
CA ASP A 379 -13.75 18.12 -3.64
C ASP A 379 -12.55 17.33 -3.10
N GLU A 380 -12.66 16.74 -1.91
CA GLU A 380 -11.62 15.86 -1.36
C GLU A 380 -11.33 14.68 -2.29
N ARG A 381 -12.37 14.06 -2.87
CA ARG A 381 -12.19 12.98 -3.85
C ARG A 381 -11.42 13.44 -5.07
N ARG A 382 -11.83 14.57 -5.66
CA ARG A 382 -11.20 15.14 -6.85
C ARG A 382 -9.75 15.53 -6.59
N HIS A 383 -9.45 16.24 -5.51
CA HIS A 383 -8.08 16.65 -5.17
C HIS A 383 -7.17 15.44 -4.97
N ARG A 384 -7.66 14.43 -4.24
CA ARG A 384 -6.95 13.16 -4.05
C ARG A 384 -6.62 12.51 -5.39
N GLU A 385 -7.61 12.30 -6.26
CA GLU A 385 -7.42 11.63 -7.55
C GLU A 385 -6.50 12.40 -8.49
N THR A 386 -6.59 13.73 -8.49
CA THR A 386 -5.73 14.61 -9.29
C THR A 386 -4.28 14.50 -8.84
N LEU A 387 -3.99 14.67 -7.55
CA LEU A 387 -2.61 14.64 -7.04
C LEU A 387 -1.99 13.24 -7.12
N LEU A 388 -2.74 12.18 -6.80
CA LEU A 388 -2.25 10.80 -6.91
C LEU A 388 -1.78 10.48 -8.32
N CYS A 389 -2.48 10.98 -9.33
CA CYS A 389 -2.13 10.74 -10.72
C CYS A 389 -1.11 11.74 -11.27
N GLY A 390 -0.53 12.59 -10.42
CA GLY A 390 0.47 13.57 -10.80
C GLY A 390 -0.04 14.72 -11.66
N ARG A 391 -1.35 15.02 -11.58
CA ARG A 391 -1.98 16.15 -12.24
C ARG A 391 -1.97 17.37 -11.31
N GLY A 392 -1.94 18.57 -11.88
CA GLY A 392 -2.08 19.81 -11.11
C GLY A 392 -3.54 20.04 -10.68
N ILE A 393 -3.73 20.66 -9.51
CA ILE A 393 -5.04 21.14 -9.04
C ILE A 393 -5.17 22.63 -9.37
N ASP A 394 -6.33 23.04 -9.89
CA ASP A 394 -6.70 24.46 -10.04
C ASP A 394 -6.71 25.17 -8.67
N PRO A 395 -6.01 26.30 -8.49
CA PRO A 395 -5.93 26.99 -7.20
C PRO A 395 -7.29 27.43 -6.69
N ALA A 396 -8.25 27.75 -7.57
CA ALA A 396 -9.61 28.13 -7.19
C ALA A 396 -10.42 26.97 -6.58
N GLY A 397 -10.00 25.72 -6.82
CA GLY A 397 -10.60 24.54 -6.23
C GLY A 397 -10.09 24.21 -4.83
N LEU A 398 -8.99 24.84 -4.38
CA LEU A 398 -8.38 24.54 -3.09
C LEU A 398 -8.87 25.52 -2.01
N PRO A 399 -9.17 25.05 -0.79
CA PRO A 399 -9.41 25.96 0.32
C PRO A 399 -8.12 26.74 0.60
N PRO A 400 -8.19 28.08 0.82
CA PRO A 400 -7.03 28.85 1.26
C PRO A 400 -6.62 28.32 2.63
N SER A 401 -5.51 27.60 2.67
CA SER A 401 -5.01 26.95 3.88
C SER A 401 -3.57 27.38 4.15
N PRO A 402 -3.22 27.78 5.39
CA PRO A 402 -1.83 27.97 5.81
C PRO A 402 -0.95 26.75 5.54
N HIS A 403 -1.57 25.58 5.36
CA HIS A 403 -0.88 24.36 4.99
C HIS A 403 -0.30 24.41 3.57
N LEU A 404 -0.97 25.02 2.58
CA LEU A 404 -0.45 25.11 1.21
C LEU A 404 0.81 25.96 1.14
N GLU A 405 0.83 27.12 1.79
CA GLU A 405 2.02 27.98 1.86
C GLU A 405 3.20 27.25 2.50
N ARG A 406 2.94 26.49 3.58
CA ARG A 406 3.96 25.65 4.21
C ARG A 406 4.46 24.54 3.28
N LEU A 407 3.57 23.82 2.60
CA LEU A 407 3.94 22.76 1.65
C LEU A 407 4.80 23.33 0.50
N HIS A 408 4.48 24.53 0.04
CA HIS A 408 5.27 25.21 -0.98
C HIS A 408 6.65 25.62 -0.46
N ALA A 409 6.72 26.21 0.73
CA ALA A 409 7.98 26.57 1.40
C ALA A 409 8.87 25.34 1.68
N GLU A 410 8.28 24.17 1.93
CA GLU A 410 8.98 22.90 2.08
C GLU A 410 9.43 22.28 0.73
N GLY A 411 9.10 22.90 -0.41
CA GLY A 411 9.49 22.45 -1.74
C GLY A 411 8.80 21.15 -2.18
N VAL A 412 7.68 20.77 -1.56
CA VAL A 412 6.94 19.55 -1.93
C VAL A 412 5.82 19.81 -2.92
N ILE A 413 5.38 21.06 -3.05
CA ILE A 413 4.47 21.50 -4.10
C ILE A 413 5.01 22.76 -4.76
N GLU A 414 4.70 22.93 -6.03
CA GLU A 414 4.88 24.19 -6.76
C GLU A 414 3.51 24.85 -6.91
N MET A 415 3.43 26.11 -6.50
CA MET A 415 2.24 26.94 -6.65
C MET A 415 2.51 27.97 -7.74
N THR A 416 1.77 27.91 -8.84
CA THR A 416 1.79 28.90 -9.90
C THR A 416 0.40 29.54 -10.03
N THR A 417 0.28 30.58 -10.85
CA THR A 417 -1.02 31.17 -11.21
C THR A 417 -1.93 30.18 -11.95
N GLU A 418 -1.38 29.11 -12.52
CA GLU A 418 -2.10 28.10 -13.29
C GLU A 418 -2.50 26.87 -12.48
N GLY A 419 -1.92 26.66 -11.29
CA GLY A 419 -2.16 25.45 -10.52
C GLY A 419 -1.22 25.18 -9.36
N VAL A 420 -1.62 24.22 -8.53
CA VAL A 420 -0.76 23.54 -7.56
C VAL A 420 -0.34 22.20 -8.14
N SER A 421 0.96 21.97 -8.28
CA SER A 421 1.53 20.71 -8.78
C SER A 421 2.51 20.09 -7.79
N LEU A 422 2.76 18.79 -7.90
CA LEU A 422 3.71 18.08 -7.04
C LEU A 422 5.12 18.23 -7.59
N THR A 423 6.08 18.56 -6.72
CA THR A 423 7.49 18.43 -7.09
C THR A 423 7.89 16.94 -7.12
N ALA A 424 9.11 16.64 -7.57
CA ALA A 424 9.65 15.29 -7.49
C ALA A 424 9.65 14.75 -6.04
N GLU A 425 9.99 15.59 -5.05
CA GLU A 425 9.90 15.23 -3.62
C GLU A 425 8.43 15.12 -3.17
N GLY A 426 7.55 15.99 -3.70
CA GLY A 426 6.11 15.95 -3.47
C GLY A 426 5.47 14.59 -3.76
N HIS A 427 5.86 13.95 -4.87
CA HIS A 427 5.37 12.61 -5.20
C HIS A 427 5.69 11.54 -4.14
N TRP A 428 6.77 11.72 -3.38
CA TRP A 428 7.15 10.84 -2.27
C TRP A 428 6.53 11.21 -0.94
N ARG A 429 6.16 12.48 -0.79
CA ARG A 429 5.49 13.04 0.39
C ARG A 429 3.99 13.18 0.18
N LEU A 430 3.45 12.53 -0.84
CA LEU A 430 2.05 12.66 -1.21
C LEU A 430 1.06 12.34 -0.07
N PRO A 431 1.25 11.29 0.76
CA PRO A 431 0.36 11.08 1.91
C PRO A 431 0.36 12.27 2.90
N TYR A 432 1.52 12.91 3.11
CA TYR A 432 1.64 14.10 3.95
C TYR A 432 0.96 15.33 3.31
N ILE A 433 1.06 15.49 1.99
CA ILE A 433 0.37 16.55 1.25
C ILE A 433 -1.14 16.35 1.33
N LEU A 434 -1.63 15.13 1.06
CA LEU A 434 -3.05 14.82 1.13
C LEU A 434 -3.60 15.06 2.54
N GLU A 435 -2.90 14.59 3.58
CA GLU A 435 -3.26 14.84 4.98
C GLU A 435 -3.37 16.34 5.30
N ALA A 436 -2.40 17.13 4.84
CA ALA A 436 -2.42 18.58 4.99
C ALA A 436 -3.58 19.27 4.25
N LEU A 437 -4.10 18.66 3.18
CA LEU A 437 -5.27 19.14 2.44
C LEU A 437 -6.62 18.65 3.03
N ALA A 438 -6.60 17.68 3.93
CA ALA A 438 -7.79 17.14 4.60
C ALA A 438 -8.18 17.93 5.85
N LEU A 439 -7.24 18.71 6.38
CA LEU A 439 -7.42 19.48 7.60
C LEU A 439 -8.10 20.81 7.25
N PRO A 440 -9.15 21.21 8.00
CA PRO A 440 -9.85 22.48 7.78
C PRO A 440 -8.96 23.70 8.03
#